data_AF-A0A0J7XL03-F1
#
_entry.id   AF-A0A0J7XL03-F1
#
_cell.length_a   1.000
_cell.length_b   1.000
_cell.length_c   1.000
_cell.angle_alpha   90.00
_cell.angle_beta   90.00
_cell.angle_gamma   90.00
#
_symmetry.space_group_name_H-M   'P 1'
#
loop_
_entity.id
_entity.type
_entity.pdbx_description
1 polymer ?
#
loop_
_entity_poly.entity_id
_entity_poly.type
_entity_poly.pdbx_seq_one_letter_code
_entity_poly.pdbx_strand_id
1 'polypeptide(L)'
;MPNKTVIPLNQSQLYKLTSPRRLADVLGLAEAELRAMATGPDRYRQFEIEKKSGGKRPVEDPVAPLKRVQGRIAKMLARIEPPSFLFCPVKGRCYVSNAARHRGNRVVHCLDIKKFFPNTPRVRVIEAPRVSRRLQLVRRSIRYEQDNQQIFT
;
A
#
# COMPACT_ATOMS: atom_id res chain seq x y z
N MET A 1 -13.88 16.30 15.87
CA MET A 1 -13.25 16.06 14.56
C MET A 1 -14.19 15.19 13.73
N PRO A 2 -14.61 15.60 12.53
CA PRO A 2 -15.65 14.87 11.82
C PRO A 2 -15.19 13.44 11.51
N ASN A 3 -16.09 12.51 11.82
CA ASN A 3 -15.94 11.07 11.66
C ASN A 3 -15.54 10.76 10.20
N LYS A 4 -14.31 10.27 10.00
CA LYS A 4 -13.83 9.92 8.66
C LYS A 4 -14.56 8.65 8.24
N THR A 5 -15.62 8.79 7.45
CA THR A 5 -16.43 7.66 6.97
C THR A 5 -15.51 6.68 6.22
N VAL A 6 -15.29 5.51 6.83
CA VAL A 6 -14.64 4.37 6.20
C VAL A 6 -15.61 3.79 5.19
N ILE A 7 -15.15 3.54 3.96
CA ILE A 7 -15.97 3.05 2.86
C ILE A 7 -15.42 1.71 2.35
N PRO A 8 -16.29 0.78 1.92
CA PRO A 8 -15.89 -0.39 1.16
C PRO A 8 -15.09 -0.04 -0.10
N LEU A 9 -14.20 -0.95 -0.54
CA LEU A 9 -13.34 -0.75 -1.71
C LEU A 9 -14.13 -0.34 -2.97
N ASN A 10 -15.28 -0.96 -3.22
CA ASN A 10 -16.11 -0.70 -4.40
C ASN A 10 -16.79 0.68 -4.41
N GLN A 11 -16.80 1.39 -3.28
CA GLN A 11 -17.34 2.74 -3.16
C GLN A 11 -16.25 3.82 -3.29
N SER A 12 -14.98 3.42 -3.39
CA SER A 12 -13.88 4.35 -3.61
C SER A 12 -13.93 4.96 -5.00
N GLN A 13 -13.65 6.26 -5.11
CA GLN A 13 -13.48 6.93 -6.42
C GLN A 13 -12.30 6.38 -7.22
N LEU A 14 -11.36 5.68 -6.57
CA LEU A 14 -10.23 4.99 -7.19
C LEU A 14 -10.58 3.58 -7.67
N TYR A 15 -11.78 3.06 -7.34
CA TYR A 15 -12.18 1.71 -7.68
C TYR A 15 -12.35 1.54 -9.20
N LYS A 16 -11.66 0.54 -9.78
CA LYS A 16 -11.67 0.24 -11.22
C LYS A 16 -11.40 1.46 -12.11
N LEU A 17 -10.60 2.42 -11.64
CA LEU A 17 -10.23 3.57 -12.43
C LEU A 17 -9.22 3.13 -13.51
N THR A 18 -9.57 3.34 -14.78
CA THR A 18 -8.76 2.91 -15.94
C THR A 18 -8.40 4.05 -16.90
N SER A 19 -9.05 5.21 -16.80
CA SER A 19 -8.86 6.33 -17.71
C SER A 19 -8.02 7.43 -17.07
N PRO A 20 -6.93 7.92 -17.73
CA PRO A 20 -6.17 9.07 -17.27
C PRO A 20 -7.02 10.33 -17.08
N ARG A 21 -8.00 10.56 -17.97
CA ARG A 21 -8.95 11.68 -17.87
C ARG A 21 -9.75 11.61 -16.56
N ARG A 22 -10.33 10.45 -16.28
CA ARG A 22 -11.09 10.23 -15.05
C ARG A 22 -10.21 10.36 -13.80
N LEU A 23 -8.93 9.97 -13.88
CA LEU A 23 -7.98 10.20 -12.80
C LEU A 23 -7.76 11.69 -12.55
N ALA A 24 -7.60 12.47 -13.63
CA ALA A 24 -7.44 13.93 -13.53
C ALA A 24 -8.67 14.58 -12.88
N ASP A 25 -9.87 14.19 -13.30
CA ASP A 25 -11.14 14.68 -12.72
C ASP A 25 -11.22 14.37 -11.21
N VAL A 26 -10.93 13.12 -10.82
CA VAL A 26 -10.94 12.68 -9.43
C VAL A 26 -9.89 13.41 -8.58
N LEU A 27 -8.75 13.74 -9.18
CA LEU A 27 -7.68 14.48 -8.51
C LEU A 27 -7.89 16.00 -8.54
N GLY A 28 -8.87 16.50 -9.29
CA GLY A 28 -9.11 17.94 -9.50
C GLY A 28 -7.93 18.62 -10.19
N LEU A 29 -7.51 18.08 -11.33
CA LEU A 29 -6.39 18.55 -12.16
C LEU A 29 -6.82 18.58 -13.62
N ALA A 30 -6.19 19.43 -14.44
CA ALA A 30 -6.28 19.28 -15.88
C ALA A 30 -5.53 18.01 -16.33
N GLU A 31 -6.00 17.35 -17.39
CA GLU A 31 -5.35 16.14 -17.90
C GLU A 31 -3.91 16.41 -18.34
N ALA A 32 -3.64 17.60 -18.90
CA ALA A 32 -2.29 18.04 -19.27
C ALA A 32 -1.36 18.12 -18.05
N GLU A 33 -1.83 18.66 -16.92
CA GLU A 33 -1.05 18.74 -15.68
C GLU A 33 -0.74 17.35 -15.12
N LEU A 34 -1.73 16.44 -15.15
CA LEU A 34 -1.54 15.06 -14.73
C LEU A 34 -0.47 14.36 -15.58
N ARG A 35 -0.54 14.52 -16.91
CA ARG A 35 0.44 13.95 -17.84
C ARG A 35 1.84 14.54 -17.61
N ALA A 36 1.94 15.86 -17.49
CA ALA A 36 3.19 16.54 -17.20
C ALA A 36 3.83 16.05 -15.89
N MET A 37 3.04 15.87 -14.82
CA MET A 37 3.54 15.30 -13.57
C MET A 37 3.95 13.83 -13.68
N ALA A 38 3.31 13.05 -14.56
CA ALA A 38 3.63 11.64 -14.74
C ALA A 38 4.92 11.42 -15.56
N THR A 39 5.21 12.29 -16.52
CA THR A 39 6.32 12.11 -17.47
C THR A 39 7.45 13.14 -17.34
N GLY A 40 7.22 14.27 -16.69
CA GLY A 40 8.17 15.38 -16.60
C GLY A 40 9.42 15.07 -15.77
N PRO A 41 10.54 15.78 -16.01
CA PRO A 41 11.79 15.59 -15.26
C PRO A 41 11.67 16.02 -13.78
N ASP A 42 12.66 15.66 -12.97
CA ASP A 42 12.89 16.21 -11.61
C ASP A 42 11.73 16.12 -10.61
N ARG A 43 11.05 14.96 -10.59
CA ARG A 43 9.89 14.71 -9.72
C ARG A 43 10.24 14.50 -8.24
N TYR A 44 11.47 14.09 -7.95
CA TYR A 44 11.94 13.77 -6.61
C TYR A 44 13.30 14.40 -6.36
N ARG A 45 13.48 14.92 -5.15
CA ARG A 45 14.78 15.29 -4.60
C ARG A 45 15.35 14.08 -3.90
N GLN A 46 16.55 13.67 -4.30
CA GLN A 46 17.24 12.52 -3.71
C GLN A 46 18.33 13.02 -2.75
N PHE A 47 18.36 12.46 -1.56
CA PHE A 47 19.37 12.74 -0.55
C PHE A 47 19.55 11.54 0.37
N GLU A 48 20.60 11.53 1.18
CA GLU A 48 20.90 10.44 2.10
C GLU A 48 20.71 10.87 3.54
N ILE A 49 20.17 9.96 4.37
CA ILE A 49 20.08 10.14 5.82
C ILE A 49 20.88 9.02 6.49
N GLU A 50 21.67 9.39 7.51
CA GLU A 50 22.39 8.42 8.33
C GLU A 50 21.43 7.55 9.15
N LYS A 51 21.69 6.25 9.20
CA LYS A 51 20.94 5.31 10.03
C LYS A 51 21.50 5.33 11.45
N LYS A 52 20.62 5.11 12.43
CA LYS A 52 21.02 4.89 13.83
C LYS A 52 21.97 3.70 14.01
N SER A 53 21.87 2.70 13.12
CA SER A 53 22.69 1.49 13.13
C SER A 53 23.95 1.59 12.26
N GLY A 54 24.29 2.78 11.76
CA GLY A 54 25.37 2.98 10.79
C GLY A 54 24.94 2.80 9.32
N GLY A 55 25.66 3.49 8.43
CA GLY A 55 25.40 3.55 6.99
C GLY A 55 24.23 4.45 6.60
N LYS A 56 24.03 4.62 5.29
CA LYS A 56 23.09 5.61 4.76
C LYS A 56 21.78 5.00 4.25
N ARG A 57 20.70 5.78 4.32
CA ARG A 57 19.40 5.50 3.72
C ARG A 57 19.14 6.52 2.61
N PRO A 58 19.04 6.11 1.34
CA PRO A 58 18.57 7.01 0.30
C PRO A 58 17.11 7.38 0.57
N VAL A 59 16.79 8.65 0.41
CA VAL A 59 15.46 9.23 0.56
C VAL A 59 15.10 9.96 -0.71
N GLU A 60 13.88 9.69 -1.17
CA GLU A 60 13.27 10.33 -2.34
C GLU A 60 12.12 11.22 -1.84
N ASP A 61 12.30 12.54 -1.83
CA ASP A 61 11.25 13.49 -1.45
C ASP A 61 10.59 14.09 -2.70
N PRO A 62 9.29 13.84 -2.93
CA PRO A 62 8.59 14.38 -4.08
C PRO A 62 8.55 15.91 -4.03
N VAL A 63 8.69 16.54 -5.20
CA VAL A 63 8.51 18.00 -5.33
C VAL A 63 7.09 18.42 -4.91
N ALA A 64 6.93 19.67 -4.49
CA ALA A 64 5.70 20.14 -3.84
C ALA A 64 4.40 19.86 -4.65
N PRO A 65 4.34 20.04 -5.98
CA PRO A 65 3.16 19.68 -6.77
C PRO A 65 2.82 18.18 -6.70
N LEU A 66 3.83 17.33 -6.89
CA LEU A 66 3.65 15.88 -6.84
C LEU A 66 3.26 15.42 -5.42
N LYS A 67 3.89 15.98 -4.39
CA LYS A 67 3.58 15.71 -2.98
C LYS A 67 2.14 16.05 -2.63
N ARG A 68 1.60 17.15 -3.17
CA ARG A 68 0.20 17.55 -3.00
C ARG A 68 -0.75 16.52 -3.59
N VAL A 69 -0.48 16.05 -4.82
CA VAL A 69 -1.29 15.04 -5.50
C VAL A 69 -1.22 13.69 -4.79
N GLN A 70 -0.02 13.22 -4.42
CA GLN A 70 0.16 12.01 -3.63
C GLN A 70 -0.55 12.09 -2.28
N GLY A 71 -0.55 13.26 -1.64
CA GLY A 71 -1.31 13.52 -0.42
C GLY A 71 -2.83 13.40 -0.61
N ARG A 72 -3.38 13.86 -1.75
CA ARG A 72 -4.79 13.65 -2.11
C ARG A 72 -5.09 12.15 -2.26
N ILE A 73 -4.27 11.43 -3.03
CA ILE A 73 -4.40 9.97 -3.22
C ILE A 73 -4.35 9.25 -1.86
N ALA A 74 -3.37 9.57 -1.00
CA ALA A 74 -3.24 8.97 0.32
C ALA A 74 -4.48 9.21 1.20
N LYS A 75 -5.06 10.42 1.17
CA LYS A 75 -6.31 10.72 1.90
C LYS A 75 -7.47 9.86 1.42
N MET A 76 -7.60 9.66 0.11
CA MET A 76 -8.63 8.82 -0.51
C MET A 76 -8.44 7.34 -0.16
N LEU A 77 -7.22 6.82 -0.30
CA LEU A 77 -6.88 5.44 0.08
C LEU A 77 -7.15 5.17 1.56
N ALA A 78 -6.81 6.13 2.44
CA ALA A 78 -7.06 6.01 3.87
C ALA A 78 -8.55 6.13 4.28
N ARG A 79 -9.49 6.25 3.33
CA ARG A 79 -10.93 6.07 3.58
C ARG A 79 -11.38 4.65 3.27
N ILE A 80 -10.61 3.88 2.52
CA ILE A 80 -10.95 2.51 2.17
C ILE A 80 -10.81 1.63 3.41
N GLU A 81 -11.80 0.77 3.65
CA GLU A 81 -11.77 -0.19 4.73
C GLU A 81 -10.53 -1.09 4.64
N PRO A 82 -9.64 -1.07 5.65
CA PRO A 82 -8.46 -1.92 5.64
C PRO A 82 -8.82 -3.33 6.10
N PRO A 83 -8.22 -4.38 5.49
CA PRO A 83 -8.44 -5.75 5.94
C PRO A 83 -8.02 -5.91 7.40
N SER A 84 -8.64 -6.86 8.11
CA SER A 84 -8.46 -7.04 9.56
C SER A 84 -7.02 -7.36 9.98
N PHE A 85 -6.22 -7.99 9.11
CA PHE A 85 -4.82 -8.33 9.36
C PHE A 85 -3.84 -7.17 9.14
N LEU A 86 -4.27 -6.04 8.58
CA LEU A 86 -3.40 -4.89 8.32
C LEU A 86 -3.37 -3.95 9.52
N PHE A 87 -2.25 -3.88 10.23
CA PHE A 87 -2.11 -3.01 11.41
C PHE A 87 -1.47 -1.65 11.09
N CYS A 88 -0.48 -1.60 10.20
CA CYS A 88 0.18 -0.36 9.80
C CYS A 88 -0.07 -0.09 8.31
N PRO A 89 -0.37 1.15 7.87
CA PRO A 89 -0.45 2.41 8.63
C PRO A 89 -1.89 2.77 9.07
N VAL A 90 -2.66 1.81 9.59
CA VAL A 90 -4.08 2.01 9.88
C VAL A 90 -4.27 2.80 11.18
N LYS A 91 -5.03 3.90 11.13
CA LYS A 91 -5.34 4.70 12.33
C LYS A 91 -6.08 3.85 13.36
N GLY A 92 -5.66 3.93 14.63
CA GLY A 92 -6.23 3.15 15.73
C GLY A 92 -5.70 1.73 15.84
N ARG A 93 -4.81 1.31 14.94
CA ARG A 93 -4.06 0.05 15.03
C ARG A 93 -2.59 0.38 15.24
N CYS A 94 -1.88 -0.45 16.01
CA CYS A 94 -0.46 -0.26 16.29
C CYS A 94 0.28 -1.59 16.44
N TYR A 95 1.61 -1.53 16.51
CA TYR A 95 2.45 -2.71 16.67
C TYR A 95 2.17 -3.49 17.96
N VAL A 96 1.72 -2.82 19.04
CA VAL A 96 1.31 -3.47 20.29
C VAL A 96 0.06 -4.31 20.06
N SER A 97 -0.98 -3.75 19.42
CA SER A 97 -2.20 -4.49 19.07
C SER A 97 -1.93 -5.64 18.08
N ASN A 98 -0.94 -5.48 17.19
CA ASN A 98 -0.49 -6.55 16.30
C ASN A 98 0.14 -7.69 17.12
N ALA A 99 1.10 -7.38 18.01
CA ALA A 99 1.75 -8.37 18.86
C ALA A 99 0.75 -9.10 19.78
N ALA A 100 -0.25 -8.39 20.30
CA ALA A 100 -1.33 -8.98 21.09
C ALA A 100 -2.08 -10.10 20.33
N ARG A 101 -2.25 -9.96 19.01
CA ARG A 101 -2.89 -10.98 18.16
C ARG A 101 -2.10 -12.28 18.04
N HIS A 102 -0.81 -12.25 18.36
CA HIS A 102 0.07 -13.41 18.30
C HIS A 102 0.33 -14.07 19.67
N ARG A 103 -0.20 -13.51 20.76
CA ARG A 103 -0.04 -14.06 22.12
C ARG A 103 -0.63 -15.48 22.20
N GLY A 104 0.08 -16.38 22.88
CA GLY A 104 -0.35 -17.77 23.10
C GLY A 104 -0.09 -18.72 21.93
N ASN A 105 0.42 -18.23 20.79
CA ASN A 105 0.82 -19.10 19.70
C ASN A 105 2.12 -19.83 20.05
N ARG A 106 2.15 -21.15 19.84
CA ARG A 106 3.35 -21.99 20.06
C ARG A 106 4.50 -21.62 19.12
N VAL A 107 4.18 -21.18 17.90
CA VAL A 107 5.15 -20.78 16.86
C VAL A 107 4.66 -19.50 16.18
N VAL A 108 5.58 -18.57 15.93
CA VAL A 108 5.31 -17.32 15.20
C VAL A 108 6.35 -17.16 14.10
N HIS A 109 5.90 -17.05 12.84
CA HIS A 109 6.78 -16.79 11.71
C HIS A 109 7.00 -15.29 11.54
N CYS A 110 8.25 -14.86 11.76
CA CYS A 110 8.68 -13.50 11.53
C CYS A 110 9.22 -13.38 10.10
N LEU A 111 8.41 -12.83 9.20
CA LEU A 111 8.76 -12.66 7.78
C LEU A 111 8.95 -11.17 7.47
N ASP A 112 10.01 -10.86 6.71
CA ASP A 112 10.28 -9.52 6.20
C ASP A 112 10.66 -9.57 4.71
N ILE A 113 10.27 -8.53 3.96
CA ILE A 113 10.56 -8.44 2.52
C ILE A 113 11.78 -7.53 2.31
N LYS A 114 12.89 -8.16 1.90
CA LYS A 114 14.13 -7.45 1.58
C LYS A 114 13.90 -6.35 0.54
N LYS A 115 14.24 -5.12 0.90
CA LYS A 115 14.17 -3.93 0.04
C LYS A 115 12.78 -3.78 -0.63
N PHE A 116 11.71 -3.89 0.15
CA PHE A 116 10.31 -3.85 -0.32
C PHE A 116 10.01 -2.77 -1.37
N PHE A 117 10.31 -1.50 -1.08
CA PHE A 117 9.98 -0.37 -1.98
C PHE A 117 10.64 -0.47 -3.37
N PRO A 118 11.98 -0.55 -3.50
CA PRO A 118 12.61 -0.65 -4.81
C PRO A 118 12.31 -1.99 -5.51
N ASN A 119 11.97 -3.05 -4.77
CA ASN A 119 11.63 -4.36 -5.32
C ASN A 119 10.12 -4.55 -5.58
N THR A 120 9.30 -3.48 -5.53
CA THR A 120 7.87 -3.57 -5.85
C THR A 120 7.65 -3.20 -7.33
N PRO A 121 7.36 -4.17 -8.22
CA PRO A 121 7.20 -3.88 -9.64
C PRO A 121 5.89 -3.12 -9.92
N ARG A 122 5.93 -2.20 -10.90
CA ARG A 122 4.80 -1.33 -11.27
C ARG A 122 3.47 -2.08 -11.49
N VAL A 123 3.55 -3.30 -12.05
CA VAL A 123 2.37 -4.13 -12.34
C VAL A 123 1.60 -4.47 -11.07
N ARG A 124 2.28 -4.74 -9.95
CA ARG A 124 1.64 -5.04 -8.67
C ARG A 124 0.91 -3.82 -8.11
N VAL A 125 1.45 -2.62 -8.31
CA VAL A 125 0.83 -1.36 -7.85
C VAL A 125 -0.40 -1.02 -8.69
N ILE A 126 -0.31 -1.16 -10.02
CA ILE A 126 -1.40 -0.82 -10.95
C ILE A 126 -2.52 -1.86 -10.90
N GLU A 127 -2.19 -3.14 -10.71
CA GLU A 127 -3.17 -4.22 -10.64
C GLU A 127 -3.81 -4.37 -9.26
N ALA A 128 -3.14 -4.00 -8.16
CA ALA A 128 -3.71 -4.13 -6.82
C ALA A 128 -5.13 -3.53 -6.68
N PRO A 129 -5.43 -2.33 -7.21
CA PRO A 129 -6.80 -1.78 -7.25
C PRO A 129 -7.79 -2.58 -8.12
N ARG A 130 -7.30 -3.38 -9.07
CA ARG A 130 -8.08 -4.19 -10.02
C ARG A 130 -8.32 -5.63 -9.54
N VAL A 131 -7.47 -6.13 -8.64
CA VAL A 131 -7.37 -7.54 -8.23
C VAL A 131 -8.41 -7.96 -7.16
N SER A 132 -9.55 -7.27 -7.09
CA SER A 132 -10.72 -7.74 -6.32
C SER A 132 -11.26 -9.11 -6.78
N ARG A 133 -10.81 -9.65 -7.94
CA ARG A 133 -11.23 -10.97 -8.45
C ARG A 133 -10.18 -12.09 -8.31
N ARG A 134 -8.87 -11.80 -8.22
CA ARG A 134 -7.83 -12.86 -8.31
C ARG A 134 -7.37 -13.40 -6.95
N LEU A 135 -7.54 -12.64 -5.87
CA LEU A 135 -7.18 -13.06 -4.51
C LEU A 135 -8.11 -14.13 -3.90
N GLN A 136 -9.27 -14.40 -4.52
CA GLN A 136 -10.12 -15.53 -4.12
C GLN A 136 -9.50 -16.88 -4.49
N LEU A 137 -8.65 -16.95 -5.54
CA LEU A 137 -7.98 -18.20 -5.90
C LEU A 137 -6.77 -18.53 -5.01
N VAL A 138 -5.99 -17.53 -4.58
CA VAL A 138 -4.79 -17.78 -3.75
C VAL A 138 -5.17 -18.27 -2.33
N ARG A 139 -6.36 -17.90 -1.82
CA ARG A 139 -6.92 -18.44 -0.57
C ARG A 139 -7.29 -19.94 -0.63
N ARG A 140 -7.37 -20.52 -1.84
CA ARG A 140 -7.58 -21.97 -2.02
C ARG A 140 -6.26 -22.74 -2.00
N SER A 141 -5.18 -22.16 -2.52
CA SER A 141 -3.86 -22.82 -2.58
C SER A 141 -3.15 -22.90 -1.23
N ILE A 142 -3.27 -21.88 -0.36
CA ILE A 142 -2.59 -21.88 0.96
C ILE A 142 -3.22 -22.88 1.93
N ARG A 143 -4.49 -23.26 1.75
CA ARG A 143 -5.11 -24.32 2.56
C ARG A 143 -4.61 -25.72 2.19
N TYR A 144 -4.25 -25.94 0.93
CA TYR A 144 -3.80 -27.26 0.46
C TYR A 144 -2.38 -27.63 0.95
N GLU A 145 -1.58 -26.65 1.36
CA GLU A 145 -0.18 -26.86 1.74
C GLU A 145 0.02 -26.99 3.26
N GLN A 146 -0.99 -26.64 4.07
CA GLN A 146 -0.96 -26.92 5.52
C GLN A 146 -1.49 -28.31 5.89
N ASP A 147 -2.31 -28.92 5.02
CA ASP A 147 -2.84 -30.28 5.26
C ASP A 147 -1.83 -31.40 4.93
N ASN A 148 -0.65 -31.07 4.39
CA ASN A 148 0.36 -32.04 3.93
C ASN A 148 1.72 -31.98 4.66
N GLN A 149 1.83 -31.26 5.78
CA GLN A 149 3.04 -31.26 6.64
C GLN A 149 2.85 -32.07 7.93
N GLN A 150 2.20 -33.23 7.83
CA GLN A 150 2.08 -34.19 8.93
C GLN A 150 2.70 -35.54 8.53
N ILE A 151 3.97 -35.53 8.12
CA ILE A 151 4.85 -36.69 8.10
C ILE A 151 6.26 -36.19 8.45
N PHE A 152 7.00 -36.95 9.25
CA PHE A 152 8.27 -36.66 9.93
C PHE A 152 8.11 -36.12 11.36
N THR A 153 7.95 -37.11 12.25
CA THR A 153 8.31 -37.11 13.68
C THR A 153 9.73 -36.64 13.93
#